data_AF-A0A6P0XFQ2-F1
#
_entry.id   AF-A0A6P0XFQ2-F1
#
_cell.length_a   1.000
_cell.length_b   1.000
_cell.length_c   1.000
_cell.angle_alpha   90.00
_cell.angle_beta   90.00
_cell.angle_gamma   90.00
#
_symmetry.space_group_name_H-M   'P 1'
#
loop_
_entity.id
_entity.type
_entity.pdbx_description
1 polymer ?
#
loop_
_entity_poly.entity_id
_entity_poly.type
_entity_poly.pdbx_seq_one_letter_code
_entity_poly.pdbx_strand_id
1 'polypeptide(L)'
;FSGIDNRLADDQRTKALDTAQMRDQATYQLALVHRAQNQPELAVPLLVQIISSQQPTRDLGKKAYQQLLELGFVDIPYPRSSGEDQPPNSSQSRDIPGADL
;
A
#
# COMPACT_ATOMS: atom_id res chain seq x y z
N PHE A 1 32.38 -13.20 -25.71
CA PHE A 1 32.34 -12.81 -24.28
C PHE A 1 30.92 -12.62 -23.72
N SER A 2 29.82 -12.76 -24.48
CA SER A 2 28.44 -12.52 -24.01
C SER A 2 27.83 -13.49 -22.98
N GLY A 3 28.55 -14.52 -22.52
CA GLY A 3 28.02 -15.53 -21.58
C GLY A 3 28.36 -15.29 -20.11
N ILE A 4 29.40 -14.50 -19.81
CA ILE A 4 29.87 -14.24 -18.45
C ILE A 4 29.12 -13.04 -17.84
N ASP A 5 28.84 -12.00 -18.64
CA ASP A 5 28.20 -10.77 -18.18
C ASP A 5 26.74 -10.94 -17.75
N ASN A 6 25.98 -11.84 -18.39
CA ASN A 6 24.58 -12.09 -18.01
C ASN A 6 24.46 -12.69 -16.60
N ARG A 7 25.33 -13.65 -16.24
CA ARG A 7 25.32 -14.23 -14.88
C ARG A 7 25.71 -13.19 -13.83
N LEU A 8 26.71 -12.38 -14.12
CA LEU A 8 27.13 -11.29 -13.23
C LEU A 8 26.01 -10.26 -13.02
N ALA A 9 25.29 -9.90 -14.09
CA ALA A 9 24.15 -8.99 -14.01
C ALA A 9 22.99 -9.56 -13.18
N ASP A 10 22.69 -10.85 -13.34
CA ASP A 10 21.66 -11.55 -12.56
C ASP A 10 22.03 -11.62 -11.07
N ASP A 11 23.29 -11.91 -10.75
CA ASP A 11 23.80 -11.92 -9.37
C ASP A 11 23.69 -10.53 -8.72
N GLN A 12 24.05 -9.47 -9.47
CA GLN A 12 23.94 -8.09 -8.99
C GLN A 12 22.48 -7.68 -8.77
N ARG A 13 21.59 -8.06 -9.68
CA ARG A 13 20.15 -7.81 -9.55
C ARG A 13 19.58 -8.48 -8.31
N THR A 14 19.98 -9.72 -8.05
CA THR A 14 19.58 -10.49 -6.85
C THR A 14 20.05 -9.78 -5.59
N LYS A 15 21.33 -9.41 -5.52
CA LYS A 15 21.89 -8.66 -4.37
C LYS A 15 21.19 -7.31 -4.15
N ALA A 16 20.84 -6.60 -5.22
CA ALA A 16 20.11 -5.33 -5.12
C ALA A 16 18.71 -5.53 -4.53
N LEU A 17 18.01 -6.59 -4.93
CA LEU A 17 16.71 -6.96 -4.37
C LEU A 17 16.82 -7.33 -2.88
N ASP A 18 17.79 -8.17 -2.52
CA ASP A 18 18.01 -8.57 -1.12
C ASP A 18 18.35 -7.36 -0.24
N THR A 19 19.20 -6.45 -0.76
CA THR A 19 19.54 -5.20 -0.07
C THR A 19 18.32 -4.31 0.12
N ALA A 20 17.48 -4.17 -0.89
CA ALA A 20 16.24 -3.39 -0.80
C ALA A 20 15.28 -3.99 0.25
N GLN A 21 15.15 -5.31 0.30
CA GLN A 21 14.33 -6.01 1.30
C GLN A 21 14.87 -5.78 2.72
N MET A 22 16.18 -5.91 2.93
CA MET A 22 16.81 -5.64 4.23
C MET A 22 16.62 -4.19 4.66
N ARG A 23 16.77 -3.24 3.73
CA ARG A 23 16.51 -1.82 4.00
C ARG A 23 15.07 -1.62 4.46
N ASP A 24 14.10 -2.15 3.73
CA ASP A 24 12.69 -1.93 4.05
C ASP A 24 12.32 -2.59 5.40
N GLN A 25 12.91 -3.75 5.72
CA GLN A 25 12.75 -4.41 7.02
C GLN A 25 13.33 -3.57 8.17
N ALA A 26 14.51 -2.97 7.99
CA ALA A 26 15.10 -2.08 8.98
C ALA A 26 14.29 -0.79 9.14
N THR A 27 13.80 -0.21 8.04
CA THR A 27 12.88 0.93 8.05
C THR A 27 11.61 0.61 8.83
N TYR A 28 11.06 -0.60 8.69
CA TYR A 28 9.87 -1.03 9.41
C TYR A 28 10.12 -1.07 10.92
N GLN A 29 11.23 -1.67 11.33
CA GLN A 29 11.62 -1.74 12.73
C GLN A 29 11.82 -0.33 13.33
N LEU A 30 12.46 0.57 12.59
CA LEU A 30 12.62 1.96 13.01
C LEU A 30 11.27 2.67 13.20
N ALA A 31 10.32 2.47 12.29
CA ALA A 31 8.97 3.02 12.44
C ALA A 31 8.26 2.52 13.71
N LEU A 32 8.42 1.23 14.05
CA LEU A 32 7.86 0.67 15.28
C LEU A 32 8.49 1.28 16.54
N VAL A 33 9.80 1.58 16.52
CA VAL A 33 10.47 2.27 17.63
C VAL A 33 9.91 3.68 17.80
N HIS A 34 9.77 4.45 16.72
CA HIS A 34 9.17 5.80 16.79
C HIS A 34 7.72 5.75 17.30
N ARG A 35 6.92 4.78 16.85
CA ARG A 35 5.57 4.56 17.38
C ARG A 35 5.60 4.28 18.88
N ALA A 36 6.48 3.40 19.35
CA ALA A 36 6.63 3.09 20.78
C ALA A 36 7.11 4.30 21.61
N GLN A 37 7.80 5.25 20.98
CA GLN A 37 8.23 6.52 21.58
C GLN A 37 7.14 7.61 21.52
N ASN A 38 5.92 7.29 21.09
CA ASN A 38 4.84 8.24 20.84
C ASN A 38 5.19 9.35 19.82
N GLN A 39 5.97 9.00 18.79
CA GLN A 39 6.35 9.88 17.68
C GLN A 39 5.74 9.38 16.36
N PRO A 40 4.41 9.35 16.21
CA PRO A 40 3.75 8.87 15.00
C PRO A 40 4.11 9.70 13.76
N GLU A 41 4.43 10.98 13.91
CA GLU A 41 4.85 11.88 12.83
C GLU A 41 6.16 11.44 12.15
N LEU A 42 7.02 10.69 12.86
CA LEU A 42 8.22 10.08 12.29
C LEU A 42 7.94 8.68 11.76
N ALA A 43 7.03 7.93 12.39
CA ALA A 43 6.68 6.57 11.98
C ALA A 43 5.90 6.54 10.65
N VAL A 44 4.92 7.43 10.48
CA VAL A 44 4.04 7.49 9.29
C VAL A 44 4.82 7.57 7.97
N PRO A 45 5.75 8.53 7.76
CA PRO A 45 6.46 8.64 6.49
C PRO A 45 7.30 7.38 6.19
N LEU A 46 7.86 6.73 7.20
CA LEU A 46 8.62 5.48 7.05
C LEU A 46 7.72 4.31 6.61
N LEU A 47 6.52 4.21 7.16
CA LEU A 47 5.53 3.19 6.79
C LEU A 47 5.02 3.39 5.35
N VAL A 48 4.75 4.65 4.95
CA VAL A 48 4.37 4.99 3.57
C VAL A 48 5.50 4.65 2.59
N GLN A 49 6.76 4.93 2.96
CA GLN A 49 7.92 4.57 2.16
C GLN A 49 7.98 3.06 1.91
N ILE A 50 7.74 2.23 2.94
CA ILE A 50 7.71 0.78 2.79
C ILE A 50 6.61 0.36 1.83
N ILE A 51 5.40 0.91 1.90
CA ILE A 51 4.29 0.55 0.99
C ILE A 51 4.60 0.95 -0.46
N SER A 52 5.33 2.05 -0.65
CA SER A 52 5.76 2.47 -2.00
C SER A 52 6.85 1.57 -2.58
N SER A 53 7.75 1.06 -1.73
CA SER A 53 8.86 0.17 -2.12
C SER A 53 8.42 -1.29 -2.26
N GLN A 54 7.64 -1.75 -1.28
CA GLN A 54 7.01 -3.05 -1.19
C GLN A 54 5.52 -2.86 -1.47
N GLN A 55 5.06 -3.30 -2.65
CA GLN A 55 3.65 -3.29 -3.00
C GLN A 55 2.79 -3.73 -1.80
N PRO A 56 1.63 -3.09 -1.52
CA PRO A 56 0.81 -3.37 -0.33
C PRO A 56 0.28 -4.81 -0.26
N THR A 57 0.44 -5.59 -1.34
CA THR A 57 0.11 -7.02 -1.43
C THR A 57 1.18 -7.94 -0.84
N ARG A 58 2.41 -7.46 -0.65
CA ARG A 58 3.52 -8.20 -0.04
C ARG A 58 3.43 -8.13 1.48
N ASP A 59 3.96 -9.13 2.18
CA ASP A 59 3.78 -9.27 3.63
C ASP A 59 4.24 -8.06 4.42
N LEU A 60 5.38 -7.46 4.05
CA LEU A 60 5.89 -6.25 4.71
C LEU A 60 5.01 -5.02 4.41
N GLY A 61 4.53 -4.88 3.16
CA GLY A 61 3.60 -3.82 2.78
C GLY A 61 2.26 -3.92 3.53
N LYS A 62 1.71 -5.13 3.69
CA LYS A 62 0.50 -5.38 4.49
C LYS A 62 0.69 -4.98 5.95
N LYS A 63 1.81 -5.37 6.56
CA LYS A 63 2.16 -4.99 7.94
C LYS A 63 2.25 -3.48 8.08
N ALA A 64 2.96 -2.80 7.18
CA ALA A 64 3.08 -1.35 7.20
C ALA A 64 1.72 -0.65 7.06
N TYR A 65 0.86 -1.15 6.17
CA TYR A 65 -0.51 -0.63 6.03
C TYR A 65 -1.33 -0.79 7.30
N GLN A 66 -1.26 -1.97 7.94
CA GLN A 66 -1.96 -2.22 9.20
C GLN A 66 -1.50 -1.26 10.31
N GLN A 67 -0.20 -0.94 10.37
CA GLN A 67 0.31 0.06 11.32
C GLN A 67 -0.27 1.45 11.05
N LEU A 68 -0.40 1.85 9.79
CA LEU A 68 -1.03 3.13 9.44
C LEU A 68 -2.52 3.18 9.82
N LEU A 69 -3.23 2.05 9.68
CA LEU A 69 -4.63 1.92 10.10
C LEU A 69 -4.77 2.06 11.63
N GLU A 70 -3.90 1.41 12.40
CA GLU A 70 -3.89 1.51 13.87
C GLU A 70 -3.54 2.92 14.38
N LEU A 71 -2.78 3.69 13.59
CA LEU A 71 -2.47 5.09 13.88
C LEU A 71 -3.60 6.05 13.45
N GLY A 72 -4.62 5.57 12.76
CA GLY A 72 -5.69 6.41 12.20
C GLY A 72 -5.23 7.28 11.03
N PHE A 73 -4.12 6.94 10.37
CA PHE A 73 -3.64 7.65 9.18
C PHE A 73 -4.40 7.24 7.92
N VAL A 74 -4.93 6.01 7.89
CA VAL A 74 -5.84 5.51 6.86
C VAL A 74 -7.10 4.98 7.50
N ASP A 75 -8.23 5.13 6.83
CA ASP A 75 -9.55 4.76 7.38
C ASP A 75 -10.10 3.44 6.83
N ILE A 76 -9.53 2.93 5.74
CA ILE A 76 -10.07 1.80 4.98
C ILE A 76 -9.11 0.61 5.14
N PRO A 77 -9.58 -0.59 5.55
CA PRO A 77 -8.73 -1.77 5.58
C PRO A 77 -8.33 -2.22 4.16
N TYR A 78 -7.13 -2.81 4.03
CA TYR A 78 -6.61 -3.37 2.77
C TYR A 78 -6.44 -4.90 2.88
N PRO A 79 -6.76 -5.68 1.83
CA PRO A 79 -7.40 -5.26 0.58
C PRO A 79 -8.84 -4.77 0.84
N ARG A 80 -9.28 -3.80 0.04
CA ARG A 80 -10.66 -3.32 0.11
C ARG A 80 -11.58 -4.52 -0.04
N SER A 81 -12.54 -4.70 0.86
CA SER A 81 -13.61 -5.67 0.68
C SER A 81 -14.39 -5.28 -0.57
N SER A 82 -14.08 -5.92 -1.70
CA SER A 82 -14.85 -5.82 -2.93
C SER A 82 -16.25 -6.38 -2.65
N GLY A 83 -17.17 -5.58 -2.12
CA GLY A 83 -18.46 -6.11 -1.70
C GLY A 83 -19.53 -5.13 -1.24
N GLU A 84 -19.19 -3.92 -0.78
CA GLU A 84 -20.23 -2.99 -0.29
C GLU A 84 -20.05 -1.56 -0.84
N ASP A 85 -21.19 -1.02 -1.29
CA ASP A 85 -21.47 0.39 -1.63
C ASP A 85 -21.09 0.92 -3.02
N GLN A 86 -21.73 0.35 -4.05
CA GLN A 86 -22.32 1.19 -5.08
C GLN A 86 -23.85 1.09 -4.97
N PRO A 87 -24.57 2.12 -4.47
CA PRO A 87 -26.02 2.10 -4.52
C PRO A 87 -26.46 1.98 -5.99
N PRO A 88 -27.48 1.16 -6.32
CA PRO A 88 -27.98 1.09 -7.67
C PRO A 88 -28.43 2.48 -8.06
N ASN A 89 -27.86 3.01 -9.13
CA ASN A 89 -28.30 4.25 -9.76
C ASN A 89 -29.75 4.04 -10.19
N SER A 90 -30.68 4.43 -9.31
CA SER A 90 -32.10 4.52 -9.63
C SER A 90 -32.21 5.62 -10.66
N SER A 91 -32.15 5.20 -11.91
CA SER A 91 -32.54 6.00 -13.07
C SER A 91 -33.97 6.43 -12.80
N GLN A 92 -34.12 7.61 -12.22
CA GLN A 92 -35.38 8.27 -11.95
C GLN A 92 -36.08 8.42 -13.29
N SER A 93 -37.02 7.52 -13.55
CA SER A 93 -38.06 7.66 -14.55
C SER A 93 -38.68 9.05 -14.37
N ARG A 94 -38.37 9.97 -15.29
CA ARG A 94 -39.17 11.17 -15.48
C ARG A 94 -40.42 10.74 -16.25
N ASP A 95 -41.41 10.25 -15.51
CA ASP A 95 -42.80 10.35 -15.95
C ASP A 95 -43.10 11.85 -16.11
N ILE A 96 -43.34 12.28 -17.35
CA ILE A 96 -43.84 13.61 -17.67
C ILE A 96 -45.37 13.51 -17.71
N PRO A 97 -46.11 14.12 -16.77
CA PRO A 97 -47.56 14.22 -16.89
C PRO A 97 -47.90 15.49 -17.69
N GLY A 98 -48.82 15.35 -18.65
CA GLY A 98 -49.58 16.48 -19.19
C GLY A 98 -48.97 17.14 -20.43
N ALA A 99 -49.39 16.66 -21.60
CA ALA A 99 -49.64 17.54 -22.73
C ALA A 99 -51.14 17.45 -23.04
N ASP A 100 -51.91 18.29 -22.34
CA ASP A 100 -53.25 18.68 -22.72
C ASP A 100 -53.18 19.59 -23.96
N LEU A 101 -54.11 19.36 -24.89
CA LEU A 101 -54.59 20.19 -26.02
C LEU A 101 -53.75 20.25 -27.30
#